data_AF-A0AAV2IXG7-F1
#
_entry.id   AF-A0AAV2IXG7-F1
#
_cell.length_a   1.000
_cell.length_b   1.000
_cell.length_c   1.000
_cell.angle_alpha   90.00
_cell.angle_beta   90.00
_cell.angle_gamma   90.00
#
_symmetry.space_group_name_H-M   'P 1'
#
loop_
_entity.id
_entity.type
_entity.pdbx_description
1 polymer ?
#
loop_
_entity_poly.entity_id
_entity_poly.type
_entity_poly.pdbx_seq_one_letter_code
_entity_poly.pdbx_strand_id
1 'polypeptide(L)'
;MYPLELQFAHASPLSADTAQLAEVILTSAVISEAEGPPAPWVEFCSCPVGFMGQFCEQCSRGFTREHPGRGPLSACVPCNCHQHGTCHPETGKTLTVKCFFI
;
A
#
# COMPACT_ATOMS: atom_id res chain seq x y z
N MET A 1 48.49 49.54 -5.00
CA MET A 1 47.41 49.78 -5.97
C MET A 1 47.26 48.55 -6.87
N TYR A 2 46.41 47.61 -6.47
CA TYR A 2 45.85 46.58 -7.36
C TYR A 2 44.38 46.49 -6.96
N PRO A 3 43.40 46.76 -7.85
CA PRO A 3 42.00 46.57 -7.50
C PRO A 3 41.68 45.06 -7.53
N LEU A 4 41.10 44.57 -6.44
CA LEU A 4 40.43 43.27 -6.36
C LEU A 4 39.02 43.45 -6.94
N GLU A 5 38.79 42.97 -8.15
CA GLU A 5 37.45 42.77 -8.71
C GLU A 5 36.86 41.47 -8.14
N LEU A 6 35.80 41.60 -7.34
CA LEU A 6 34.95 40.50 -6.92
C LEU A 6 34.00 40.15 -8.08
N GLN A 7 34.39 39.21 -8.93
CA GLN A 7 33.46 38.64 -9.90
C GLN A 7 32.59 37.59 -9.21
N PHE A 8 31.34 38.00 -8.98
CA PHE A 8 30.22 37.16 -8.60
C PHE A 8 30.21 35.90 -9.48
N ALA A 9 30.16 34.73 -8.84
CA ALA A 9 29.98 33.46 -9.53
C ALA A 9 28.77 33.57 -10.47
N HIS A 10 29.03 33.47 -11.77
CA HIS A 10 28.01 33.44 -12.80
C HIS A 10 27.04 32.30 -12.48
N ALA A 11 25.83 32.63 -12.04
CA ALA A 11 24.71 31.71 -12.11
C ALA A 11 24.50 31.42 -13.60
N SER A 12 24.77 30.18 -14.02
CA SER A 12 24.42 29.69 -15.34
C SER A 12 22.96 30.04 -15.64
N PRO A 13 22.60 30.45 -16.88
CA PRO A 13 21.21 30.66 -17.23
C PRO A 13 20.53 29.30 -17.16
N LEU A 14 19.77 29.05 -16.09
CA LEU A 14 18.77 28.00 -16.10
C LEU A 14 17.86 28.32 -17.30
N SER A 15 17.86 27.43 -18.29
CA SER A 15 17.07 27.57 -19.51
C SER A 15 15.66 28.05 -19.17
N ALA A 16 15.10 28.97 -19.96
CA ALA A 16 13.75 29.50 -19.75
C ALA A 16 12.64 28.44 -19.83
N ASP A 17 13.00 27.20 -20.15
CA ASP A 17 12.13 26.02 -20.17
C ASP A 17 12.18 25.19 -18.88
N THR A 18 12.99 25.57 -17.89
CA THR A 18 13.16 24.83 -16.64
C THR A 18 12.34 25.46 -15.52
N ALA A 19 11.18 24.88 -15.23
CA ALA A 19 10.42 25.17 -14.01
C ALA A 19 10.95 24.33 -12.83
N GLN A 20 11.15 24.96 -11.67
CA GLN A 20 11.53 24.27 -10.43
C GLN A 20 10.44 24.50 -9.37
N LEU A 21 10.09 23.43 -8.68
CA LEU A 21 9.19 23.49 -7.52
C LEU A 21 10.04 23.86 -6.29
N ALA A 22 9.63 24.90 -5.58
CA ALA A 22 10.16 25.23 -4.26
C ALA A 22 9.05 25.04 -3.21
N GLU A 23 9.43 24.74 -1.96
CA GLU A 23 8.50 24.60 -0.83
C GLU A 23 7.45 23.47 -0.98
N VAL A 24 7.91 22.28 -1.38
CA VAL A 24 7.04 21.10 -1.48
C VAL A 24 6.92 20.41 -0.12
N ILE A 25 5.69 20.22 0.36
CA ILE A 25 5.38 19.42 1.55
C ILE A 25 4.75 18.10 1.08
N LEU A 26 5.27 16.98 1.58
CA LEU A 26 4.72 15.65 1.31
C LEU A 26 3.94 15.15 2.52
N THR A 27 2.80 14.51 2.25
CA THR A 27 1.93 13.87 3.24
C THR A 27 1.77 12.39 2.88
N SER A 28 1.55 11.53 3.86
CA SER A 28 1.42 10.07 3.64
C SER A 28 -0.03 9.61 3.54
N ALA A 29 -0.29 8.60 2.72
CA ALA A 29 -1.56 7.86 2.71
C ALA A 29 -1.67 6.87 3.89
N VAL A 30 -0.56 6.57 4.55
CA VAL A 30 -0.52 5.65 5.69
C VAL A 30 -0.90 6.39 6.96
N ILE A 31 -1.90 5.87 7.68
CA ILE A 31 -2.30 6.36 8.99
C ILE A 31 -1.36 5.74 10.04
N SER A 32 -0.11 6.22 10.07
CA SER A 32 0.87 5.83 11.09
C SER A 32 1.78 7.00 11.42
N GLU A 33 2.16 7.14 12.69
CA GLU A 33 3.03 8.24 13.15
C GLU A 33 4.47 8.13 12.61
N ALA A 34 4.83 7.00 11.99
CA ALA A 34 6.18 6.71 11.52
C ALA A 34 6.53 7.32 10.14
N GLU A 35 5.54 7.72 9.33
CA GLU A 35 5.74 8.10 7.92
C GLU A 35 5.32 9.55 7.59
N GLY A 36 5.20 10.40 8.60
CA GLY A 36 4.88 11.83 8.42
C GLY A 36 3.38 12.15 8.55
N PRO A 37 2.98 13.39 8.23
CA PRO A 37 1.59 13.82 8.41
C PRO A 37 0.65 13.05 7.48
N PRO A 38 -0.47 12.50 7.98
CA PRO A 38 -1.44 11.80 7.15
C PRO A 38 -2.13 12.79 6.20
N ALA A 39 -2.41 12.32 5.00
CA ALA A 39 -3.16 13.05 3.98
C ALA A 39 -4.66 12.94 4.27
N PRO A 40 -5.34 14.00 4.75
CA PRO A 40 -6.75 13.92 5.18
C PRO A 40 -7.74 13.67 4.03
N TRP A 41 -7.31 13.87 2.78
CA TRP A 41 -8.10 13.58 1.58
C TRP A 41 -8.00 12.13 1.12
N VAL A 42 -7.12 11.32 1.73
CA VAL A 42 -7.04 9.90 1.42
C VAL A 42 -8.17 9.19 2.14
N GLU A 43 -9.07 8.62 1.36
CA GLU A 43 -10.16 7.80 1.88
C GLU A 43 -9.60 6.45 2.35
N PHE A 44 -10.13 5.95 3.47
CA PHE A 44 -9.80 4.65 4.01
C PHE A 44 -11.04 3.75 4.04
N CYS A 45 -10.89 2.52 3.57
CA CYS A 45 -11.99 1.54 3.58
C CYS A 45 -12.04 0.80 4.93
N SER A 46 -13.20 0.83 5.60
CA SER A 46 -13.46 -0.08 6.71
C SER A 46 -13.89 -1.43 6.18
N CYS A 47 -13.02 -2.44 6.31
CA CYS A 47 -13.28 -3.75 5.74
C CYS A 47 -14.25 -4.58 6.60
N PRO A 48 -15.22 -5.27 5.97
CA PRO A 48 -16.07 -6.22 6.68
C PRO A 48 -15.25 -7.42 7.17
N VAL A 49 -15.85 -8.21 8.07
CA VAL A 49 -15.23 -9.43 8.60
C VAL A 49 -14.77 -10.33 7.45
N GLY A 50 -13.52 -10.76 7.52
CA GLY A 50 -12.96 -11.68 6.53
C GLY A 50 -12.19 -11.00 5.39
N PHE A 51 -12.17 -9.68 5.30
CA PHE A 51 -11.44 -8.92 4.27
C PHE A 51 -10.30 -8.09 4.87
N MET A 52 -9.26 -7.84 4.07
CA MET A 52 -8.11 -7.00 4.39
C MET A 52 -7.59 -6.28 3.13
N GLY A 53 -6.65 -5.36 3.32
CA GLY A 53 -6.10 -4.51 2.26
C GLY A 53 -6.67 -3.09 2.30
N GLN A 54 -6.02 -2.17 1.59
CA GLN A 54 -6.43 -0.77 1.51
C GLN A 54 -7.78 -0.57 0.80
N PHE A 55 -8.16 -1.52 -0.07
CA PHE A 55 -9.43 -1.53 -0.80
C PHE A 55 -10.28 -2.76 -0.46
N CYS A 56 -10.00 -3.44 0.65
CA CYS A 56 -10.65 -4.70 1.03
C CYS A 56 -10.62 -5.75 -0.09
N GLU A 57 -9.54 -5.77 -0.86
CA GLU A 57 -9.41 -6.58 -2.06
C GLU A 57 -8.90 -7.99 -1.79
N GLN A 58 -8.39 -8.25 -0.58
CA GLN A 58 -7.79 -9.51 -0.15
C GLN A 58 -8.60 -10.16 0.95
N CYS A 59 -8.68 -11.50 0.96
CA CYS A 59 -9.24 -12.21 2.11
C CYS A 59 -8.26 -12.21 3.28
N SER A 60 -8.80 -11.96 4.47
CA SER A 60 -8.05 -11.97 5.71
C SER A 60 -7.55 -13.39 6.06
N ARG A 61 -6.56 -13.50 6.98
CA ARG A 61 -6.04 -14.81 7.39
C ARG A 61 -7.15 -15.69 7.93
N GLY A 62 -7.26 -16.93 7.42
CA GLY A 62 -8.33 -17.85 7.80
C GLY A 62 -9.61 -17.72 6.97
N PHE A 63 -9.62 -16.85 5.96
CA PHE A 63 -10.71 -16.73 5.00
C PHE A 63 -10.22 -16.99 3.57
N THR A 64 -11.14 -17.42 2.71
CA THR A 64 -10.89 -17.63 1.28
C THR A 64 -12.06 -17.19 0.42
N ARG A 65 -11.80 -16.89 -0.84
CA ARG A 65 -12.85 -16.59 -1.81
C ARG A 65 -13.77 -17.78 -1.98
N GLU A 66 -15.06 -17.54 -1.78
CA GLU A 66 -16.11 -18.53 -2.06
C GLU A 66 -16.08 -18.98 -3.53
N HIS A 67 -15.86 -18.02 -4.44
CA HIS A 67 -15.84 -18.25 -5.89
C HIS A 67 -14.52 -17.75 -6.49
N PRO A 68 -13.51 -18.63 -6.65
CA PRO A 68 -12.25 -18.30 -7.31
C PRO A 68 -12.51 -17.75 -8.72
N GLY A 69 -11.92 -16.60 -9.06
CA GLY A 69 -12.04 -15.99 -10.38
C GLY A 69 -13.20 -15.00 -10.57
N ARG A 70 -14.08 -14.80 -9.57
CA ARG A 70 -15.09 -13.72 -9.60
C ARG A 70 -14.51 -12.33 -9.28
N GLY A 71 -13.19 -12.24 -9.11
CA GLY A 71 -12.49 -11.01 -8.74
C GLY A 71 -12.89 -10.51 -7.35
N PRO A 72 -12.53 -9.27 -6.99
CA PRO A 72 -12.72 -8.68 -5.65
C PRO A 72 -14.17 -8.69 -5.12
N LEU A 73 -15.16 -8.98 -5.96
CA LEU A 73 -16.58 -9.05 -5.60
C LEU A 73 -17.01 -10.38 -4.94
N SER A 74 -16.17 -11.42 -4.95
CA SER A 74 -16.52 -12.68 -4.27
C SER A 74 -16.41 -12.54 -2.75
N ALA A 75 -17.37 -13.10 -2.01
CA ALA A 75 -17.32 -13.15 -0.56
C ALA A 75 -16.09 -13.92 -0.04
N CYS A 76 -15.51 -13.44 1.05
CA CYS A 76 -14.52 -14.17 1.82
C CYS A 76 -15.23 -15.01 2.89
N VAL A 77 -15.14 -16.33 2.79
CA VAL A 77 -15.73 -17.29 3.72
C VAL A 77 -14.65 -17.97 4.57
N PRO A 78 -14.95 -18.42 5.80
CA PRO A 78 -13.97 -19.12 6.64
C PRO A 78 -13.40 -20.35 5.95
N CYS A 79 -12.08 -20.58 6.11
CA CYS A 79 -11.44 -21.79 5.63
C CYS A 79 -12.07 -23.04 6.30
N ASN A 80 -12.51 -24.02 5.52
CA ASN A 80 -12.95 -25.31 6.04
C ASN A 80 -11.77 -26.27 6.25
N CYS A 81 -10.90 -25.95 7.21
CA CYS A 81 -9.70 -26.73 7.54
C CYS A 81 -9.76 -27.37 8.95
N HIS A 82 -10.94 -27.53 9.55
CA HIS A 82 -11.13 -28.10 10.90
C HIS A 82 -10.15 -27.52 11.97
N GLN A 83 -9.92 -26.20 11.94
CA GLN A 83 -8.95 -25.47 12.78
C GLN A 83 -7.47 -25.93 12.68
N HIS A 84 -7.11 -26.76 11.70
CA HIS A 84 -5.77 -27.37 11.59
C HIS A 84 -4.81 -26.69 10.61
N GLY A 85 -5.16 -25.53 10.07
CA GLY A 85 -4.27 -24.81 9.16
C GLY A 85 -4.87 -23.56 8.56
N THR A 86 -4.05 -22.85 7.78
CA THR A 86 -4.48 -21.71 6.98
C THR A 86 -4.68 -22.12 5.53
N CYS A 87 -5.62 -21.46 4.85
CA CYS A 87 -5.88 -21.67 3.43
C CYS A 87 -5.48 -20.44 2.61
N HIS A 88 -5.32 -20.65 1.30
CA HIS A 88 -4.93 -19.66 0.34
C HIS A 88 -6.12 -18.71 0.10
N PRO A 89 -5.93 -17.38 0.24
CA PRO A 89 -7.04 -16.42 0.22
C PRO A 89 -7.79 -16.43 -1.12
N GLU A 90 -7.09 -16.61 -2.25
CA GLU A 90 -7.71 -16.60 -3.59
C GLU A 90 -8.19 -17.96 -4.11
N THR A 91 -7.56 -19.06 -3.67
CA THR A 91 -7.78 -20.38 -4.30
C THR A 91 -8.44 -21.40 -3.37
N GLY A 92 -8.57 -21.09 -2.09
CA GLY A 92 -9.10 -22.01 -1.07
C GLY A 92 -8.19 -23.19 -0.73
N LYS A 93 -7.04 -23.33 -1.41
CA LYS A 93 -6.11 -24.43 -1.21
C LYS A 93 -5.37 -24.29 0.11
N THR A 94 -5.18 -25.37 0.84
CA THR A 94 -4.44 -25.33 2.10
C THR A 94 -2.99 -24.93 1.86
N LEU A 95 -2.50 -23.93 2.60
CA LEU A 95 -1.10 -23.45 2.49
C LEU A 95 -0.15 -24.29 3.35
N THR A 96 -0.66 -24.98 4.37
CA THR A 96 0.11 -25.91 5.22
C THR A 96 -0.36 -27.34 4.95
N VAL A 97 0.54 -28.25 4.59
CA VAL A 97 0.26 -29.65 4.21
C VAL A 97 -0.25 -30.56 5.35
N LYS A 98 -0.99 -30.05 6.34
CA LYS A 98 -1.59 -30.85 7.41
C LYS A 98 -3.12 -30.74 7.46
N CYS A 99 -3.74 -30.98 6.30
CA CYS A 99 -5.11 -31.51 6.24
C CYS A 99 -5.08 -33.06 6.11
N PHE A 100 -4.38 -33.77 7.01
CA PHE A 100 -4.46 -35.23 7.13
C PHE A 100 -4.51 -35.62 8.61
N PHE A 101 -5.70 -35.93 9.10
CA PHE A 101 -5.92 -36.90 10.18
C PHE A 101 -7.19 -37.70 9.82
N ILE A 102 -7.04 -38.59 8.85
CA ILE A 102 -7.64 -39.93 8.87
C ILE A 102 -6.50 -40.93 8.72
#